data_AF-A0A425WA02-F1
#
_entry.id   AF-A0A425WA02-F1
#
_cell.length_a   1.000
_cell.length_b   1.000
_cell.length_c   1.000
_cell.angle_alpha   90.00
_cell.angle_beta   90.00
_cell.angle_gamma   90.00
#
_symmetry.space_group_name_H-M   'P 1'
#
loop_
_entity.id
_entity.type
_entity.pdbx_description
1 polymer ?
#
loop_
_entity_poly.entity_id
_entity_poly.type
_entity_poly.pdbx_seq_one_letter_code
_entity_poly.pdbx_strand_id
1 'polypeptide(L)'
;IIKYNSSGAKNTDLLIDGVMYKIYEGESMAGVSRNFFSDCKTYDEMHHKYIQTRFLLRRMELGMEESAYEELTAQIADGEISLPALSAFLVYDTVDKKGMVKKLMDIYRNTGNTDKLNTLYIIYNEIKDQDLPVKYI
;
A
#
# COMPACT_ATOMS: atom_id res chain seq x y z
N ILE A 1 15.57 -12.08 3.06
CA ILE A 1 14.60 -11.94 1.93
C ILE A 1 15.31 -11.63 0.61
N ILE A 2 16.29 -10.72 0.55
CA ILE A 2 17.04 -10.37 -0.70
C ILE A 2 17.73 -11.58 -1.38
N LYS A 3 18.17 -12.59 -0.63
CA LYS A 3 18.85 -13.80 -1.19
C LYS A 3 17.93 -14.86 -1.82
N TYR A 4 16.61 -14.80 -1.63
CA TYR A 4 15.68 -15.80 -2.18
C TYR A 4 15.37 -15.62 -3.67
N ASN A 5 15.79 -14.51 -4.29
CA ASN A 5 15.51 -14.19 -5.70
C ASN A 5 16.37 -14.97 -6.73
N SER A 6 17.22 -15.90 -6.30
CA SER A 6 18.24 -16.54 -7.15
C SER A 6 17.85 -17.91 -7.73
N SER A 7 16.71 -18.49 -7.37
CA SER A 7 16.36 -19.89 -7.73
C SER A 7 15.13 -20.08 -8.63
N GLY A 8 14.59 -19.02 -9.26
CA GLY A 8 13.60 -19.15 -10.35
C GLY A 8 12.20 -19.64 -9.97
N ALA A 9 11.99 -20.23 -8.79
CA ALA A 9 10.68 -20.48 -8.21
C ALA A 9 10.31 -19.30 -7.29
N LYS A 10 9.58 -18.31 -7.82
CA LYS A 10 8.93 -17.29 -6.97
C LYS A 10 7.89 -18.03 -6.12
N ASN A 11 8.22 -18.33 -4.87
CA ASN A 11 7.20 -18.73 -3.90
C ASN A 11 6.38 -17.48 -3.56
N THR A 12 5.31 -17.28 -4.33
CA THR A 12 4.44 -16.09 -4.25
C THR A 12 3.88 -15.89 -2.85
N ASP A 13 3.58 -16.98 -2.14
CA ASP A 13 2.99 -16.94 -0.80
C ASP A 13 3.99 -16.38 0.22
N LEU A 14 5.26 -16.81 0.15
CA LEU A 14 6.30 -16.27 1.04
C LEU A 14 6.59 -14.78 0.79
N LEU A 15 6.43 -14.32 -0.47
CA LEU A 15 6.54 -12.90 -0.80
C LEU A 15 5.36 -12.12 -0.20
N ILE A 16 4.15 -12.64 -0.32
CA ILE A 16 2.94 -12.05 0.27
C ILE A 16 3.08 -11.97 1.80
N ASP A 17 3.48 -13.06 2.45
CA ASP A 17 3.76 -13.10 3.89
C ASP A 17 4.78 -12.04 4.31
N GLY A 18 5.83 -11.87 3.51
CA GLY A 18 6.84 -10.85 3.71
C GLY A 18 6.25 -9.43 3.67
N VAL A 19 5.36 -9.13 2.72
CA VAL A 19 4.71 -7.81 2.63
C VAL A 19 3.70 -7.61 3.77
N MET A 20 2.89 -8.62 4.09
CA MET A 20 1.96 -8.59 5.23
C MET A 20 2.71 -8.32 6.54
N TYR A 21 3.86 -8.98 6.75
CA TYR A 21 4.73 -8.70 7.89
C TYR A 21 5.25 -7.26 7.88
N LYS A 22 5.63 -6.71 6.71
CA LYS A 22 6.08 -5.31 6.60
C LYS A 22 4.99 -4.29 6.89
N ILE A 23 3.74 -4.59 6.56
CA ILE A 23 2.59 -3.78 6.98
C ILE A 23 2.51 -3.75 8.51
N TYR A 24 2.47 -4.93 9.14
CA TYR A 24 2.38 -5.05 10.59
C TYR A 24 3.55 -4.35 11.31
N GLU A 25 4.78 -4.60 10.87
CA GLU A 25 5.98 -3.98 11.44
C GLU A 25 5.94 -2.46 11.34
N GLY A 26 5.60 -1.92 10.16
CA GLY A 26 5.50 -0.48 9.94
C GLY A 26 4.45 0.20 10.82
N GLU A 27 3.28 -0.44 10.97
CA GLU A 27 2.21 0.07 11.84
C GLU A 27 2.57 -0.01 13.33
N SER A 28 3.24 -1.09 13.74
CA SER A 28 3.73 -1.24 15.12
C SER A 28 4.75 -0.16 15.48
N MET A 29 5.70 0.12 14.60
CA MET A 29 6.71 1.19 14.79
C MET A 29 6.08 2.59 14.83
N ALA A 30 5.01 2.81 14.06
CA ALA A 30 4.29 4.07 14.03
C ALA A 30 3.27 4.23 15.19
N GLY A 31 3.12 3.22 16.06
CA GLY A 31 2.20 3.28 17.19
C GLY A 31 0.72 3.28 16.78
N VAL A 32 0.37 2.68 15.64
CA VAL A 32 -1.01 2.59 15.18
C VAL A 32 -1.82 1.71 16.15
N SER A 33 -2.88 2.26 16.73
CA SER A 33 -3.67 1.59 17.78
C SER A 33 -4.49 0.39 17.27
N ARG A 34 -5.09 0.52 16.08
CA ARG A 34 -5.79 -0.55 15.36
C ARG A 34 -5.08 -0.77 14.04
N ASN A 35 -4.21 -1.77 14.01
CA ASN A 35 -3.43 -2.13 12.81
C ASN A 35 -4.33 -2.72 11.72
N PHE A 36 -3.79 -2.80 10.50
CA PHE A 36 -4.48 -3.27 9.31
C PHE A 36 -5.10 -4.67 9.46
N PHE A 37 -4.52 -5.55 10.28
CA PHE A 37 -5.00 -6.92 10.49
C PHE A 37 -5.79 -7.13 11.79
N SER A 38 -6.13 -6.07 12.53
CA SER A 38 -6.70 -6.18 13.88
C SER A 38 -8.07 -6.86 13.93
N ASP A 39 -8.81 -6.81 12.83
CA ASP A 39 -10.14 -7.43 12.71
C ASP A 39 -10.10 -8.86 12.17
N CYS A 40 -8.91 -9.34 11.80
CA CYS A 40 -8.71 -10.69 11.28
C CYS A 40 -8.34 -11.63 12.43
N LYS A 41 -9.05 -12.76 12.52
CA LYS A 41 -8.86 -13.81 13.53
C LYS A 41 -8.01 -14.97 13.01
N THR A 42 -7.92 -15.11 11.68
CA THR A 42 -7.21 -16.20 11.02
C THR A 42 -6.23 -15.67 9.98
N TYR A 43 -5.22 -16.48 9.66
CA TYR A 43 -4.28 -16.15 8.59
C TYR A 43 -5.01 -15.99 7.24
N ASP A 44 -5.99 -16.85 6.94
CA ASP A 44 -6.76 -16.78 5.69
C ASP A 44 -7.52 -15.45 5.58
N GLU A 45 -8.09 -14.95 6.68
CA GLU A 45 -8.72 -13.62 6.72
C GLU A 45 -7.72 -12.49 6.47
N MET A 46 -6.52 -12.57 7.06
CA MET A 46 -5.46 -11.58 6.85
C MET A 46 -4.99 -11.57 5.39
N HIS A 47 -4.73 -12.76 4.84
CA HIS A 47 -4.30 -12.94 3.46
C HIS A 47 -5.39 -12.43 2.49
N HIS A 48 -6.66 -12.77 2.75
CA HIS A 48 -7.78 -12.29 1.94
C HIS A 48 -7.90 -10.76 1.97
N LYS A 49 -7.83 -10.14 3.16
CA LYS A 49 -7.88 -8.68 3.31
C LYS A 49 -6.74 -7.99 2.56
N TYR A 50 -5.52 -8.54 2.65
CA TYR A 50 -4.37 -8.05 1.91
C TYR A 50 -4.59 -8.13 0.38
N ILE A 51 -5.03 -9.28 -0.14
CA ILE A 51 -5.26 -9.46 -1.58
C ILE A 51 -6.37 -8.52 -2.09
N GLN A 52 -7.47 -8.39 -1.35
CA GLN A 52 -8.56 -7.48 -1.71
C GLN A 52 -8.08 -6.03 -1.77
N THR A 53 -7.36 -5.57 -0.74
CA THR A 53 -6.83 -4.20 -0.68
C THR A 53 -5.84 -3.93 -1.81
N ARG A 54 -4.91 -4.86 -2.05
CA ARG A 54 -3.95 -4.80 -3.16
C ARG A 54 -4.65 -4.67 -4.51
N PHE A 55 -5.71 -5.45 -4.71
CA PHE A 55 -6.47 -5.44 -5.94
C PHE A 55 -7.22 -4.12 -6.16
N LEU A 56 -7.86 -3.57 -5.12
CA LEU A 56 -8.52 -2.27 -5.18
C LEU A 56 -7.51 -1.13 -5.43
N LEU A 57 -6.35 -1.16 -4.76
CA LEU A 57 -5.25 -0.22 -5.01
C LEU A 57 -4.78 -0.32 -6.47
N ARG A 58 -4.67 -1.52 -7.04
CA ARG A 58 -4.30 -1.70 -8.45
C ARG A 58 -5.33 -1.11 -9.40
N ARG A 59 -6.63 -1.22 -9.10
CA ARG A 59 -7.70 -0.59 -9.90
C ARG A 59 -7.61 0.93 -9.84
N MET A 60 -7.40 1.46 -8.64
CA MET A 60 -7.16 2.89 -8.44
C MET A 60 -5.93 3.36 -9.21
N GLU A 61 -4.83 2.59 -9.17
CA GLU A 61 -3.60 2.87 -9.92
C GLU A 61 -3.87 2.98 -11.43
N LEU A 62 -4.61 2.03 -11.99
CA LEU A 62 -4.93 1.96 -13.41
C LEU A 62 -5.97 2.99 -13.87
N GLY A 63 -6.52 3.78 -12.96
CA GLY A 63 -7.53 4.81 -13.28
C GLY A 63 -8.84 4.20 -13.78
N MET A 64 -9.24 3.06 -13.21
CA MET A 64 -10.58 2.52 -13.41
C MET A 64 -11.64 3.49 -12.85
N GLU A 65 -12.91 3.24 -13.15
CA GLU A 65 -14.03 4.02 -12.59
C GLU A 65 -13.99 4.02 -11.05
N GLU A 66 -14.25 5.17 -10.44
CA GLU A 66 -14.16 5.36 -8.99
C GLU A 66 -15.06 4.40 -8.20
N SER A 67 -16.23 4.07 -8.74
CA SER A 67 -17.15 3.07 -8.15
C SER A 67 -16.51 1.69 -7.96
N ALA A 68 -15.39 1.39 -8.62
CA ALA A 68 -14.67 0.13 -8.48
C ALA A 68 -13.72 0.09 -7.26
N TYR A 69 -13.46 1.23 -6.62
CA TYR A 69 -12.59 1.38 -5.44
C TYR A 69 -13.08 2.48 -4.46
N GLU A 70 -14.34 2.88 -4.53
CA GLU A 70 -14.92 3.93 -3.68
C GLU A 70 -14.82 3.57 -2.19
N GLU A 71 -15.16 2.34 -1.82
CA GLU A 71 -15.04 1.85 -0.44
C GLU A 71 -13.60 1.92 0.07
N LEU A 72 -12.61 1.56 -0.76
CA LEU A 72 -11.20 1.70 -0.41
C LEU A 72 -10.85 3.17 -0.14
N THR A 73 -11.36 4.09 -0.97
CA THR A 73 -11.10 5.53 -0.81
C THR A 73 -11.65 6.05 0.51
N ALA A 74 -12.86 5.64 0.88
CA ALA A 74 -13.47 5.96 2.18
C ALA A 74 -12.63 5.40 3.34
N GLN A 75 -12.21 4.13 3.28
CA GLN A 75 -11.38 3.51 4.32
C GLN A 75 -10.01 4.22 4.48
N ILE A 76 -9.41 4.68 3.39
CA ILE A 76 -8.16 5.49 3.43
C ILE A 76 -8.41 6.86 4.05
N ALA A 77 -9.50 7.52 3.65
CA ALA A 77 -9.91 8.84 4.12
C ALA A 77 -10.18 8.84 5.64
N ASP A 78 -10.93 7.84 6.12
CA ASP A 78 -11.29 7.65 7.53
C ASP A 78 -10.12 7.11 8.37
N GLY A 79 -9.04 6.68 7.72
CA GLY A 79 -7.83 6.17 8.38
C GLY A 79 -7.96 4.73 8.87
N GLU A 80 -8.98 3.99 8.43
CA GLU A 80 -9.08 2.54 8.64
C GLU A 80 -7.93 1.80 7.95
N ILE A 81 -7.46 2.32 6.82
CA ILE A 81 -6.18 1.94 6.23
C ILE A 81 -5.15 3.01 6.58
N SER A 82 -4.16 2.62 7.38
CA SER A 82 -3.14 3.53 7.88
C SER A 82 -2.14 3.91 6.77
N LEU A 83 -1.50 5.07 6.93
CA LEU A 83 -0.43 5.51 6.02
C LEU A 83 0.80 4.57 6.01
N PRO A 84 1.23 3.98 7.15
CA PRO A 84 2.25 2.92 7.14
C PRO A 84 1.86 1.70 6.31
N ALA A 85 0.60 1.24 6.39
CA ALA A 85 0.12 0.14 5.55
C ALA A 85 0.17 0.52 4.05
N LEU A 86 -0.33 1.71 3.70
CA LEU A 86 -0.26 2.23 2.33
C LEU A 86 1.18 2.37 1.83
N SER A 87 2.11 2.76 2.70
CA SER A 87 3.53 2.86 2.38
C SER A 87 4.13 1.50 2.01
N ALA A 88 3.74 0.43 2.69
CA ALA A 88 4.16 -0.91 2.32
C ALA A 88 3.62 -1.31 0.94
N PHE A 89 2.33 -1.07 0.65
CA PHE A 89 1.77 -1.31 -0.69
C PHE A 89 2.45 -0.46 -1.77
N LEU A 90 2.77 0.80 -1.48
CA LEU A 90 3.53 1.68 -2.37
C LEU A 90 4.90 1.11 -2.72
N VAL A 91 5.61 0.55 -1.74
CA VAL A 91 6.97 0.04 -1.94
C VAL A 91 6.97 -1.28 -2.70
N TYR A 92 6.11 -2.22 -2.30
CA TYR A 92 6.20 -3.62 -2.73
C TYR A 92 5.20 -4.02 -3.83
N ASP A 93 4.06 -3.36 -3.93
CA ASP A 93 2.94 -3.79 -4.79
C ASP A 93 2.53 -2.79 -5.88
N THR A 94 2.97 -1.54 -5.77
CA THR A 94 2.61 -0.48 -6.71
C THR A 94 3.62 -0.35 -7.84
N VAL A 95 3.14 -0.29 -9.09
CA VAL A 95 3.99 -0.14 -10.29
C VAL A 95 4.28 1.34 -10.56
N ASP A 96 3.24 2.16 -10.74
CA ASP A 96 3.30 3.61 -10.85
C ASP A 96 3.20 4.28 -9.47
N LYS A 97 4.33 4.26 -8.76
CA LYS A 97 4.45 4.88 -7.42
C LYS A 97 4.14 6.38 -7.44
N LYS A 98 4.55 7.09 -8.51
CA LYS A 98 4.36 8.55 -8.61
C LYS A 98 2.87 8.88 -8.77
N GLY A 99 2.18 8.18 -9.68
CA GLY A 99 0.74 8.33 -9.88
C GLY A 99 -0.05 7.95 -8.63
N MET A 100 0.30 6.83 -7.99
CA MET A 100 -0.37 6.39 -6.78
C MET A 100 -0.22 7.39 -5.62
N VAL A 101 0.99 7.92 -5.37
CA VAL A 101 1.20 8.93 -4.33
C VAL A 101 0.36 10.18 -4.58
N LYS A 102 0.26 10.66 -5.83
CA LYS A 102 -0.62 11.80 -6.17
C LYS A 102 -2.08 11.52 -5.83
N LYS A 103 -2.60 10.32 -6.16
CA LYS A 103 -3.98 9.93 -5.82
C LYS A 103 -4.21 9.92 -4.31
N LEU A 104 -3.28 9.36 -3.54
CA LEU A 104 -3.35 9.38 -2.07
C LEU A 104 -3.31 10.82 -1.51
N MET A 105 -2.50 11.70 -2.10
CA MET A 105 -2.47 13.12 -1.72
C MET A 105 -3.81 13.80 -1.97
N ASP A 106 -4.49 13.48 -3.08
CA ASP A 106 -5.82 14.03 -3.38
C ASP A 106 -6.86 13.57 -2.34
N ILE A 107 -6.82 12.30 -1.93
CA ILE A 107 -7.69 11.78 -0.86
C ILE A 107 -7.47 12.56 0.45
N TYR A 108 -6.22 12.70 0.90
CA TYR A 108 -5.94 13.41 2.16
C TYR A 108 -6.12 14.93 2.07
N ARG A 109 -6.05 15.52 0.88
CA ARG A 109 -6.42 16.92 0.67
C ARG A 109 -7.91 17.12 0.91
N ASN A 110 -8.74 16.19 0.45
CA ASN A 110 -10.19 16.25 0.61
C ASN A 110 -10.65 16.07 2.07
N THR A 111 -9.88 15.33 2.88
CA THR A 111 -10.16 15.16 4.31
C THR A 111 -9.54 16.25 5.19
N GLY A 112 -8.71 17.13 4.63
CA GLY A 112 -7.97 18.14 5.40
C GLY A 112 -6.86 17.59 6.29
N ASN A 113 -6.43 16.32 6.08
CA ASN A 113 -5.38 15.69 6.90
C ASN A 113 -3.98 16.15 6.47
N THR A 114 -3.56 17.31 6.98
CA THR A 114 -2.30 17.96 6.62
C THR A 114 -1.05 17.13 6.96
N ASP A 115 -1.08 16.36 8.04
CA ASP A 115 0.09 15.59 8.49
C ASP A 115 0.39 14.42 7.54
N LYS A 116 -0.64 13.67 7.16
CA LYS A 116 -0.50 12.59 6.15
C LYS A 116 -0.14 13.18 4.79
N LEU A 117 -0.71 14.32 4.42
CA LEU A 117 -0.40 15.01 3.18
C LEU A 117 1.08 15.45 3.13
N ASN A 118 1.61 16.04 4.19
CA ASN A 118 3.03 16.42 4.31
C ASN A 118 3.96 15.20 4.18
N THR A 119 3.59 14.09 4.81
CA THR A 119 4.34 12.83 4.70
C THR A 119 4.38 12.34 3.25
N LEU A 120 3.25 12.37 2.53
CA LEU A 120 3.20 12.00 1.11
C LEU A 120 3.98 12.97 0.21
N TYR A 121 4.05 14.26 0.54
CA TYR A 121 4.91 15.20 -0.17
C TYR A 121 6.40 14.83 -0.05
N ILE A 122 6.84 14.41 1.14
CA ILE A 122 8.22 13.94 1.36
C ILE A 122 8.48 12.71 0.48
N ILE A 123 7.62 11.70 0.56
CA ILE A 123 7.72 10.48 -0.25
C ILE A 123 7.75 10.81 -1.75
N TYR A 124 6.84 11.68 -2.22
CA TYR A 124 6.78 12.11 -3.62
C TYR A 124 8.11 12.73 -4.07
N ASN A 125 8.69 13.60 -3.24
CA ASN A 125 9.96 14.26 -3.56
C ASN A 125 11.15 13.30 -3.61
N GLU A 126 11.13 12.22 -2.82
CA GLU A 126 12.18 11.19 -2.87
C GLU A 126 12.08 10.30 -4.12
N ILE A 127 10.87 10.06 -4.62
CA ILE A 127 10.65 9.16 -5.76
C ILE A 127 10.52 9.87 -7.10
N LYS A 128 10.20 11.18 -7.14
CA LYS A 128 9.92 11.93 -8.39
C LYS A 128 11.09 11.93 -9.37
N ASP A 129 12.31 11.86 -8.88
CA ASP A 129 13.55 11.92 -9.68
C ASP A 129 14.16 10.53 -9.91
N GLN A 130 13.57 9.48 -9.35
CA GLN A 130 13.95 8.10 -9.69
C GLN A 130 13.39 7.78 -11.08
N ASP A 131 14.29 7.51 -12.03
CA ASP A 131 13.95 6.86 -13.29
C ASP A 131 13.36 5.48 -12.95
N LEU A 132 12.11 5.26 -13.36
CA LEU A 132 11.47 3.96 -13.18
C LEU A 132 12.30 2.92 -13.94
N PRO A 133 12.79 1.84 -13.31
CA PRO A 133 13.34 0.73 -14.07
C PRO A 133 12.20 0.15 -14.92
N VAL A 134 12.20 0.48 -16.21
CA VAL A 134 11.41 -0.21 -17.22
C VAL A 134 11.97 -1.63 -17.32
N LYS A 135 11.44 -2.56 -16.52
CA LYS A 135 11.57 -3.99 -16.78
C LYS A 135 10.25 -4.70 -16.50
N TYR A 136 9.42 -4.71 -17.52
CA TYR A 136 8.64 -5.89 -17.86
C TYR A 136 9.57 -6.88 -18.54
N ILE A 137 9.87 -8.01 -17.90
CA ILE A 137 10.16 -9.29 -18.55
C ILE A 137 9.52 -10.37 -17.68
#